data_AF-A0A2Z6QS15-F1
#
_entry.id   AF-A0A2Z6QS15-F1
#
_cell.length_a   1.000
_cell.length_b   1.000
_cell.length_c   1.000
_cell.angle_alpha   90.00
_cell.angle_beta   90.00
_cell.angle_gamma   90.00
#
_symmetry.space_group_name_H-M   'P 1'
#
loop_
_entity.id
_entity.type
_entity.pdbx_description
1 polymer ?
#
loop_
_entity_poly.entity_id
_entity_poly.type
_entity_poly.pdbx_seq_one_letter_code
_entity_poly.pdbx_strand_id
1 'polypeptide(L)'
;IFHNFRGYDSHLVCESVGRSANAIQIRVITETFERYKSMKVGQLKYIDSMQFMNSSLASLTKNLGDNHQITSQYFKKLGYTEEQIALVYRKGIYCYDYIDSQDRFLETEFPPIHEFHSTLKGKITLDDYQHAQKVWKEFGCKNLGEYHDIYLKTDVLSLADVWTEFRKMSMEYYELDPSHYVSAPSLSWDAQLKMTGVRIKLFTDMAMHDFTEKAKRGGISMACQRYFKANNPKMGEAYNPSKPTSWYLRNILHSLAIY
;
A
#
# COMPACT_ATOMS: atom_id res chain seq x y z
N ILE A 1 9.19 4.21 -10.70
CA ILE A 1 8.07 3.68 -9.90
C ILE A 1 8.40 3.96 -8.45
N PHE A 2 7.43 4.39 -7.66
CA PHE A 2 7.57 4.66 -6.23
C PHE A 2 6.46 3.90 -5.50
N HIS A 3 6.66 3.57 -4.22
CA HIS A 3 5.64 2.92 -3.41
C HIS A 3 5.04 3.93 -2.44
N ASN A 4 3.78 4.30 -2.66
CA ASN A 4 3.09 5.41 -2.00
C ASN A 4 3.67 6.79 -2.33
N PHE A 5 3.99 7.01 -3.61
CA PHE A 5 4.49 8.28 -4.15
C PHE A 5 3.67 9.48 -3.70
N ARG A 6 2.34 9.39 -3.82
CA ARG A 6 1.44 10.52 -3.51
C ARG A 6 1.38 10.84 -2.02
N GLY A 7 1.73 9.87 -1.17
CA GLY A 7 1.70 10.02 0.29
C GLY A 7 3.03 10.54 0.85
N TYR A 8 4.15 10.18 0.22
CA TYR A 8 5.48 10.54 0.70
C TYR A 8 6.26 11.34 -0.33
N ASP A 9 6.79 10.76 -1.40
CA ASP A 9 7.87 11.40 -2.17
C ASP A 9 7.44 12.54 -3.12
N SER A 10 6.15 12.63 -3.46
CA SER A 10 5.67 13.54 -4.51
C SER A 10 5.97 15.01 -4.25
N HIS A 11 5.90 15.46 -2.99
CA HIS A 11 6.21 16.85 -2.65
C HIS A 11 7.68 17.20 -2.87
N LEU A 12 8.61 16.29 -2.52
CA LEU A 12 10.05 16.47 -2.72
C LEU A 12 10.38 16.56 -4.21
N VAL A 13 9.77 15.70 -5.03
CA VAL A 13 9.94 15.73 -6.48
C VAL A 13 9.37 17.02 -7.06
N CYS A 14 8.18 17.43 -6.67
CA CYS A 14 7.58 18.69 -7.12
C CYS A 14 8.43 19.91 -6.74
N GLU A 15 8.91 19.99 -5.50
CA GLU A 15 9.77 21.08 -5.03
C GLU A 15 11.08 21.13 -5.82
N SER A 16 11.74 19.99 -6.01
CA SER A 16 12.98 19.88 -6.77
C SER A 16 12.80 20.29 -8.24
N VAL A 17 11.75 19.80 -8.89
CA VAL A 17 11.49 20.12 -10.31
C VAL A 17 11.07 21.57 -10.47
N GLY A 18 10.32 22.15 -9.52
CA GLY A 18 9.95 23.56 -9.52
C GLY A 18 11.15 24.51 -9.45
N ARG A 19 12.28 24.07 -8.87
CA ARG A 19 13.55 24.80 -8.85
C ARG A 19 14.42 24.57 -10.08
N SER A 20 14.01 23.67 -10.98
CA SER A 20 14.78 23.29 -12.17
C SER A 20 14.30 24.02 -13.43
N ALA A 21 15.15 24.08 -14.47
CA ALA A 21 14.76 24.58 -15.78
C ALA A 21 13.57 23.81 -16.42
N ASN A 22 13.26 22.62 -15.91
CA ASN A 22 12.17 21.77 -16.38
C ASN A 22 10.82 22.05 -15.70
N ALA A 23 10.69 23.08 -14.86
CA ALA A 23 9.44 23.43 -14.19
C ALA A 23 8.24 23.57 -15.15
N ILE A 24 8.48 24.08 -16.38
CA ILE A 24 7.45 24.27 -17.41
C ILE A 24 6.95 22.93 -18.00
N GLN A 25 7.66 21.83 -17.77
CA GLN A 25 7.33 20.51 -18.33
C GLN A 25 6.59 19.59 -17.35
N ILE A 26 6.18 20.10 -16.18
CA ILE A 26 5.40 19.32 -15.22
C ILE A 26 3.96 19.19 -15.72
N ARG A 27 3.48 17.95 -15.83
CA ARG A 27 2.08 17.62 -16.04
C ARG A 27 1.61 16.76 -14.88
N VAL A 28 0.57 17.19 -14.20
CA VAL A 28 -0.02 16.46 -13.06
C VAL A 28 -1.48 16.13 -13.33
N ILE A 29 -1.92 15.00 -12.79
CA ILE A 29 -3.32 14.68 -12.59
C ILE A 29 -3.58 14.85 -11.10
N THR A 30 -4.30 15.89 -10.72
CA THR A 30 -4.66 16.17 -9.32
C THR A 30 -5.79 15.27 -8.87
N GLU A 31 -5.69 14.73 -7.66
CA GLU A 31 -6.78 14.03 -6.97
C GLU A 31 -7.42 14.95 -5.93
N THR A 32 -6.59 15.63 -5.15
CA THR A 32 -6.97 16.69 -4.23
C THR A 32 -6.02 17.89 -4.40
N PHE A 33 -6.21 18.96 -3.63
CA PHE A 33 -5.29 20.10 -3.61
C PHE A 33 -3.85 19.70 -3.22
N GLU A 34 -3.68 18.64 -2.44
CA GLU A 34 -2.37 18.22 -1.90
C GLU A 34 -1.87 16.90 -2.48
N ARG A 35 -2.72 16.15 -3.20
CA ARG A 35 -2.37 14.82 -3.72
C ARG A 35 -2.47 14.77 -5.23
N TYR A 36 -1.39 14.30 -5.85
CA TYR A 36 -1.32 14.05 -7.28
C TYR A 36 -1.50 12.56 -7.57
N LYS A 37 -2.50 12.22 -8.37
CA LYS A 37 -2.74 10.85 -8.86
C LYS A 37 -1.63 10.38 -9.80
N SER A 38 -1.09 11.30 -10.60
CA SER A 38 0.06 11.04 -11.47
C SER A 38 0.85 12.31 -11.71
N MET A 39 2.17 12.16 -11.89
CA MET A 39 3.08 13.25 -12.25
C MET A 39 3.94 12.80 -13.43
N LYS A 40 4.12 13.70 -14.41
CA LYS A 40 5.03 13.54 -15.53
C LYS A 40 5.89 14.80 -15.63
N VAL A 41 7.19 14.60 -15.82
CA VAL A 41 8.18 15.68 -15.98
C VAL A 41 8.97 15.40 -17.25
N GLY A 42 8.71 16.17 -18.30
CA GLY A 42 9.28 15.90 -19.62
C GLY A 42 8.93 14.49 -20.11
N GLN A 43 9.93 13.62 -20.24
CA GLN A 43 9.76 12.23 -20.67
C GLN A 43 9.60 11.25 -19.50
N LEU A 44 9.83 11.67 -18.26
CA LEU A 44 9.76 10.82 -17.08
C LEU A 44 8.33 10.77 -16.53
N LYS A 45 7.82 9.56 -16.30
CA LYS A 45 6.52 9.33 -15.66
C LYS A 45 6.74 8.74 -14.27
N TYR A 46 6.20 9.43 -13.27
CA TYR A 46 6.17 8.96 -11.89
C TYR A 46 4.89 8.16 -11.68
N ILE A 47 5.06 6.90 -11.26
CA ILE A 47 3.99 5.95 -11.05
C ILE A 47 4.02 5.53 -9.60
N ASP A 48 2.86 5.63 -8.94
CA ASP A 48 2.64 5.13 -7.60
C ASP A 48 2.14 3.68 -7.66
N SER A 49 2.99 2.74 -7.28
CA SER A 49 2.64 1.32 -7.23
C SER A 49 1.48 1.01 -6.29
N MET A 50 1.24 1.82 -5.25
CA MET A 50 0.13 1.61 -4.31
C MET A 50 -1.25 1.94 -4.92
N GLN A 51 -1.28 2.69 -6.03
CA GLN A 51 -2.50 2.88 -6.85
C GLN A 51 -2.89 1.62 -7.64
N PHE A 52 -2.00 0.62 -7.71
CA PHE A 52 -2.23 -0.66 -8.38
C PHE A 52 -2.36 -1.80 -7.38
N MET A 53 -1.44 -1.84 -6.41
CA MET A 53 -1.34 -2.86 -5.37
C MET A 53 -1.43 -2.16 -4.02
N ASN A 54 -2.66 -1.94 -3.55
CA ASN A 54 -2.94 -1.21 -2.31
C ASN A 54 -2.65 -2.05 -1.06
N SER A 55 -1.38 -2.41 -0.86
CA SER A 55 -0.87 -3.11 0.31
C SER A 55 0.54 -2.61 0.62
N SER A 56 1.04 -2.90 1.82
CA SER A 56 2.42 -2.56 2.18
C SER A 56 3.43 -3.33 1.33
N LEU A 57 4.57 -2.72 1.03
CA LEU A 57 5.68 -3.40 0.35
C LEU A 57 6.06 -4.72 1.04
N ALA A 58 6.08 -4.77 2.38
CA ALA A 58 6.36 -6.02 3.11
C ALA A 58 5.40 -7.15 2.75
N SER A 59 4.10 -6.85 2.65
CA SER A 59 3.10 -7.83 2.26
C SER A 59 3.25 -8.23 0.79
N LEU A 60 3.57 -7.29 -0.10
CA LEU A 60 3.75 -7.57 -1.52
C LEU A 60 5.00 -8.43 -1.77
N THR A 61 6.11 -8.08 -1.13
CA THR A 61 7.36 -8.85 -1.16
C THR A 61 7.13 -10.26 -0.61
N LYS A 62 6.40 -10.41 0.50
CA LYS A 62 6.04 -11.75 1.03
C LYS A 62 5.23 -12.58 0.03
N ASN A 63 4.34 -11.95 -0.74
CA ASN A 63 3.52 -12.65 -1.73
C ASN A 63 4.33 -13.14 -2.94
N LEU A 64 5.55 -12.65 -3.15
CA LEU A 64 6.44 -13.16 -4.20
C LEU A 64 7.00 -14.55 -3.89
N GLY A 65 6.93 -15.01 -2.63
CA GLY A 65 7.57 -16.26 -2.22
C GLY A 65 9.08 -16.19 -2.46
N ASP A 66 9.62 -17.13 -3.26
CA ASP A 66 11.05 -17.17 -3.58
C ASP A 66 11.41 -16.40 -4.87
N ASN A 67 10.44 -15.73 -5.51
CA ASN A 67 10.62 -15.06 -6.80
C ASN A 67 11.21 -13.64 -6.66
N HIS A 68 12.45 -13.56 -6.19
CA HIS A 68 13.19 -12.31 -5.98
C HIS A 68 14.30 -12.08 -7.02
N GLN A 69 14.00 -12.36 -8.30
CA GLN A 69 15.00 -12.49 -9.37
C GLN A 69 15.97 -11.30 -9.47
N ILE A 70 15.47 -10.07 -9.43
CA ILE A 70 16.28 -8.84 -9.55
C ILE A 70 17.13 -8.66 -8.30
N THR A 71 16.53 -8.83 -7.11
CA THR A 71 17.24 -8.75 -5.83
C THR A 71 18.36 -9.79 -5.75
N SER A 72 18.07 -11.06 -6.05
CA SER A 72 19.05 -12.14 -6.03
C SER A 72 20.19 -11.87 -7.02
N GLN A 73 19.89 -11.46 -8.25
CA GLN A 73 20.92 -11.16 -9.25
C GLN A 73 21.83 -10.01 -8.84
N TYR A 74 21.26 -8.96 -8.21
CA TYR A 74 22.05 -7.82 -7.75
C TYR A 74 23.05 -8.24 -6.67
N PHE A 75 22.60 -8.91 -5.60
CA PHE A 75 23.49 -9.30 -4.51
C PHE A 75 24.44 -10.45 -4.89
N LYS A 76 24.04 -11.38 -5.77
CA LYS A 76 24.97 -12.40 -6.33
C LYS A 76 26.13 -11.74 -7.08
N LYS A 77 25.87 -10.70 -7.87
CA LYS A 77 26.94 -9.95 -8.58
C LYS A 77 27.90 -9.23 -7.64
N LEU A 78 27.46 -8.89 -6.43
CA LEU A 78 28.31 -8.30 -5.39
C LEU A 78 29.10 -9.36 -4.60
N GLY A 79 28.91 -10.66 -4.90
CA GLY A 79 29.64 -11.76 -4.28
C GLY A 79 29.02 -12.30 -2.98
N TYR A 80 27.78 -11.93 -2.65
CA TYR A 80 27.07 -12.49 -1.48
C TYR A 80 26.58 -13.91 -1.74
N THR A 81 26.59 -14.75 -0.69
CA THR A 81 26.10 -16.13 -0.73
C THR A 81 24.58 -16.21 -0.75
N GLU A 82 24.03 -17.38 -1.09
CA GLU A 82 22.57 -17.56 -1.12
C GLU A 82 21.93 -17.38 0.27
N GLU A 83 22.64 -17.78 1.33
CA GLU A 83 22.20 -17.61 2.72
C GLU A 83 22.14 -16.14 3.14
N GLN A 84 23.12 -15.32 2.71
CA GLN A 84 23.11 -13.87 2.94
C GLN A 84 21.98 -13.20 2.17
N ILE A 85 21.78 -13.61 0.91
CA ILE A 85 20.74 -13.06 0.04
C ILE A 85 19.34 -13.39 0.57
N ALA A 86 19.13 -14.58 1.14
CA ALA A 86 17.86 -14.94 1.75
C ALA A 86 17.44 -13.98 2.89
N LEU A 87 18.39 -13.29 3.53
CA LEU A 87 18.08 -12.31 4.57
C LEU A 87 17.37 -11.07 4.02
N VAL A 88 17.60 -10.70 2.76
CA VAL A 88 17.05 -9.47 2.15
C VAL A 88 15.77 -9.71 1.34
N TYR A 89 15.23 -10.94 1.34
CA TYR A 89 13.91 -11.22 0.76
C TYR A 89 12.76 -10.73 1.65
N ARG A 90 12.99 -10.57 2.96
CA ARG A 90 12.04 -9.93 3.86
C ARG A 90 12.31 -8.43 3.94
N LYS A 91 11.27 -7.65 4.21
CA LYS A 91 11.42 -6.22 4.43
C LYS A 91 12.39 -5.97 5.59
N GLY A 92 13.37 -5.09 5.36
CA GLY A 92 14.35 -4.68 6.36
C GLY A 92 13.71 -3.94 7.54
N ILE A 93 14.42 -3.92 8.66
CA ILE A 93 14.01 -3.22 9.89
C ILE A 93 14.92 -2.01 10.06
N TYR A 94 14.33 -0.83 10.33
CA TYR A 94 15.09 0.41 10.31
C TYR A 94 14.70 1.32 11.46
N CYS A 95 15.69 1.96 12.08
CA CYS A 95 15.54 2.89 13.20
C CYS A 95 15.30 4.33 12.68
N TYR A 96 14.11 4.56 12.09
CA TYR A 96 13.81 5.84 11.41
C TYR A 96 14.02 7.07 12.30
N ASP A 97 13.48 7.04 13.52
CA ASP A 97 13.49 8.19 14.42
C ASP A 97 14.89 8.42 15.03
N TYR A 98 15.75 7.38 15.07
CA TYR A 98 17.13 7.47 15.54
C TYR A 98 18.07 8.16 14.55
N ILE A 99 17.79 8.02 13.24
CA ILE A 99 18.61 8.61 12.17
C ILE A 99 18.16 10.06 11.95
N ASP A 100 18.53 10.91 12.90
CA ASP A 100 18.13 12.33 12.97
C ASP A 100 19.17 13.31 12.38
N SER A 101 20.36 12.82 12.06
CA SER A 101 21.47 13.60 11.54
C SER A 101 22.41 12.76 10.69
N GLN A 102 23.22 13.42 9.85
CA GLN A 102 24.19 12.73 9.01
C GLN A 102 25.29 12.04 9.83
N ASP A 103 25.63 12.59 11.00
CA ASP A 103 26.65 12.03 11.88
C ASP A 103 26.27 10.64 12.39
N ARG A 104 24.96 10.34 12.53
CA ARG A 104 24.49 9.00 12.89
C ARG A 104 24.97 7.92 11.93
N PHE A 105 25.12 8.23 10.64
CA PHE A 105 25.60 7.27 9.66
C PHE A 105 27.06 6.85 9.89
N LEU A 106 27.84 7.64 10.63
CA LEU A 106 29.23 7.34 10.96
C LEU A 106 29.36 6.42 12.18
N GLU A 107 28.28 6.21 12.93
CA GLU A 107 28.29 5.36 14.12
C GLU A 107 28.56 3.90 13.75
N THR A 108 29.52 3.29 14.46
CA THR A 108 29.98 1.92 14.22
C THR A 108 29.27 0.88 15.09
N GLU A 109 28.48 1.33 16.06
CA GLU A 109 27.72 0.46 16.96
C GLU A 109 26.28 0.31 16.45
N PHE A 110 25.75 -0.90 16.55
CA PHE A 110 24.35 -1.14 16.20
C PHE A 110 23.43 -0.61 17.31
N PRO A 111 22.43 0.24 17.00
CA PRO A 111 21.58 0.83 18.03
C PRO A 111 20.84 -0.22 18.85
N PRO A 112 20.58 0.05 20.14
CA PRO A 112 19.80 -0.86 20.97
C PRO A 112 18.32 -0.90 20.53
N ILE A 113 17.62 -1.97 20.88
CA ILE A 113 16.24 -2.24 20.43
C ILE A 113 15.24 -1.10 20.70
N HIS A 114 15.43 -0.30 21.76
CA HIS A 114 14.51 0.80 22.06
C HIS A 114 14.60 1.96 21.05
N GLU A 115 15.74 2.11 20.36
CA GLU A 115 15.94 3.11 19.29
C GLU A 115 15.29 2.70 17.96
N PHE A 116 14.81 1.46 17.85
CA PHE A 116 14.02 1.00 16.71
C PHE A 116 12.53 1.32 16.83
N HIS A 117 12.12 2.03 17.89
CA HIS A 117 10.78 2.59 17.98
C HIS A 117 10.60 3.68 16.92
N SER A 118 9.49 3.65 16.18
CA SER A 118 9.12 4.74 15.29
C SER A 118 7.78 5.33 15.67
N THR A 119 7.67 6.66 15.66
CA THR A 119 6.43 7.40 15.92
C THR A 119 5.26 6.92 15.05
N LEU A 120 5.52 6.47 13.82
CA LEU A 120 4.49 6.01 12.89
C LEU A 120 4.06 4.54 13.07
N LYS A 121 4.95 3.67 13.55
CA LYS A 121 4.73 2.21 13.58
C LYS A 121 4.79 1.59 14.98
N GLY A 122 5.25 2.34 15.97
CA GLY A 122 5.47 1.89 17.34
C GLY A 122 6.73 1.03 17.49
N LYS A 123 6.67 0.08 18.43
CA LYS A 123 7.77 -0.82 18.79
C LYS A 123 7.86 -1.99 17.81
N ILE A 124 9.10 -2.43 17.54
CA ILE A 124 9.37 -3.67 16.81
C ILE A 124 9.34 -4.89 17.74
N THR A 125 9.27 -6.09 17.16
CA THR A 125 9.42 -7.35 17.92
C THR A 125 10.89 -7.67 18.19
N LEU A 126 11.15 -8.57 19.14
CA LEU A 126 12.52 -9.06 19.38
C LEU A 126 13.08 -9.80 18.16
N ASP A 127 12.24 -10.58 17.46
CA ASP A 127 12.61 -11.32 16.25
C ASP A 127 12.99 -10.38 15.09
N ASP A 128 12.30 -9.23 14.97
CA ASP A 128 12.65 -8.18 14.02
C ASP A 128 14.03 -7.59 14.33
N TYR A 129 14.29 -7.29 15.60
CA TYR A 129 15.57 -6.74 16.04
C TYR A 129 16.72 -7.74 15.82
N GLN A 130 16.54 -9.00 16.21
CA GLN A 130 17.54 -10.06 16.01
C GLN A 130 17.87 -10.27 14.53
N HIS A 131 16.87 -10.16 13.66
CA HIS A 131 17.12 -10.21 12.23
C HIS A 131 17.89 -8.99 11.72
N ALA A 132 17.56 -7.78 12.17
CA ALA A 132 18.29 -6.57 11.83
C ALA A 132 19.77 -6.69 12.22
N GLN A 133 20.04 -7.20 13.42
CA GLN A 133 21.40 -7.53 13.89
C GLN A 133 22.09 -8.59 13.03
N LYS A 134 21.34 -9.61 12.59
CA LYS A 134 21.86 -10.63 11.68
C LYS A 134 22.23 -10.02 10.32
N VAL A 135 21.38 -9.19 9.73
CA VAL A 135 21.70 -8.48 8.48
C VAL A 135 22.94 -7.61 8.64
N TRP A 136 23.00 -6.79 9.69
CA TRP A 136 24.17 -5.98 10.02
C TRP A 136 25.47 -6.80 10.01
N LYS A 137 25.48 -7.91 10.74
CA LYS A 137 26.64 -8.78 10.90
C LYS A 137 27.00 -9.52 9.62
N GLU A 138 26.04 -10.18 8.98
CA GLU A 138 26.28 -11.05 7.81
C GLU A 138 26.67 -10.24 6.57
N PHE A 139 26.19 -9.00 6.46
CA PHE A 139 26.62 -8.10 5.39
C PHE A 139 27.92 -7.35 5.72
N GLY A 140 28.46 -7.53 6.92
CA GLY A 140 29.72 -6.92 7.35
C GLY A 140 29.67 -5.40 7.46
N CYS A 141 28.52 -4.85 7.87
CA CYS A 141 28.33 -3.41 8.00
C CYS A 141 29.29 -2.83 9.05
N LYS A 142 30.04 -1.80 8.67
CA LYS A 142 31.00 -1.11 9.55
C LYS A 142 30.37 0.06 10.29
N ASN A 143 29.32 0.64 9.73
CA ASN A 143 28.63 1.79 10.28
C ASN A 143 27.15 1.82 9.84
N LEU A 144 26.37 2.69 10.47
CA LEU A 144 24.95 2.85 10.18
C LEU A 144 24.67 3.34 8.75
N GLY A 145 25.61 4.03 8.11
CA GLY A 145 25.53 4.39 6.70
C GLY A 145 25.50 3.18 5.77
N GLU A 146 26.41 2.22 5.97
CA GLU A 146 26.44 0.99 5.17
C GLU A 146 25.16 0.15 5.39
N TYR A 147 24.65 0.10 6.62
CA TYR A 147 23.37 -0.56 6.91
C TYR A 147 22.19 0.16 6.26
N HIS A 148 22.18 1.50 6.28
CA HIS A 148 21.20 2.31 5.57
C HIS A 148 21.20 2.01 4.07
N ASP A 149 22.38 1.93 3.45
CA ASP A 149 22.50 1.62 2.03
C ASP A 149 21.93 0.24 1.69
N ILE A 150 22.21 -0.78 2.51
CA ILE A 150 21.65 -2.13 2.33
C ILE A 150 20.13 -2.09 2.50
N TYR A 151 19.62 -1.44 3.54
CA TYR A 151 18.19 -1.29 3.81
C TYR A 151 17.49 -0.62 2.62
N LEU A 152 17.98 0.53 2.17
CA LEU A 152 17.39 1.31 1.09
C LEU A 152 17.46 0.56 -0.24
N LYS A 153 18.61 -0.07 -0.53
CA LYS A 153 18.79 -0.88 -1.74
C LYS A 153 17.82 -2.05 -1.76
N THR A 154 17.64 -2.72 -0.64
CA THR A 154 16.70 -3.84 -0.49
C THR A 154 15.26 -3.42 -0.74
N ASP A 155 14.81 -2.29 -0.18
CA ASP A 155 13.46 -1.76 -0.41
C ASP A 155 13.24 -1.41 -1.91
N VAL A 156 14.24 -0.82 -2.58
CA VAL A 156 14.17 -0.48 -4.02
C VAL A 156 14.13 -1.74 -4.90
N LEU A 157 15.00 -2.71 -4.63
CA LEU A 157 15.05 -3.96 -5.40
C LEU A 157 13.79 -4.81 -5.19
N SER A 158 13.30 -4.87 -3.95
CA SER A 158 12.02 -5.53 -3.63
C SER A 158 10.87 -4.94 -4.42
N LEU A 159 10.78 -3.60 -4.50
CA LEU A 159 9.76 -2.95 -5.31
C LEU A 159 9.93 -3.26 -6.81
N ALA A 160 11.17 -3.36 -7.29
CA ALA A 160 11.45 -3.75 -8.67
C ALA A 160 10.98 -5.17 -8.99
N ASP A 161 11.23 -6.13 -8.08
CA ASP A 161 10.73 -7.51 -8.21
C ASP A 161 9.20 -7.54 -8.22
N VAL A 162 8.57 -6.90 -7.23
CA VAL A 162 7.10 -6.82 -7.11
C VAL A 162 6.47 -6.21 -8.38
N TRP A 163 7.01 -5.08 -8.86
CA TRP A 163 6.47 -4.42 -10.04
C TRP A 163 6.71 -5.22 -11.32
N THR A 164 7.85 -5.90 -11.43
CA THR A 164 8.17 -6.76 -12.57
C THR A 164 7.21 -7.93 -12.65
N GLU A 165 6.94 -8.59 -11.53
CA GLU A 165 6.00 -9.70 -11.49
C GLU A 165 4.56 -9.25 -11.77
N PHE A 166 4.15 -8.11 -11.22
CA PHE A 166 2.86 -7.50 -11.53
C PHE A 166 2.69 -7.16 -13.02
N ARG A 167 3.76 -6.66 -13.67
CA ARG A 167 3.77 -6.42 -15.12
C ARG A 167 3.62 -7.71 -15.92
N LYS A 168 4.38 -8.76 -15.57
CA LYS A 168 4.27 -10.07 -16.24
C LYS A 168 2.86 -10.61 -16.17
N MET A 169 2.27 -10.67 -14.97
CA MET A 169 0.88 -11.13 -14.80
C MET A 169 -0.10 -10.26 -15.60
N SER A 170 0.02 -8.94 -15.53
CA SER A 170 -0.91 -8.04 -16.25
C SER A 170 -0.83 -8.24 -17.78
N MET A 171 0.37 -8.46 -18.31
CA MET A 171 0.58 -8.74 -19.73
C MET A 171 0.06 -10.14 -20.11
N GLU A 172 0.17 -11.12 -19.22
CA GLU A 172 -0.37 -12.47 -19.45
C GLU A 172 -1.90 -12.50 -19.46
N TYR A 173 -2.54 -11.92 -18.44
CA TYR A 173 -4.00 -12.00 -18.28
C TYR A 173 -4.77 -10.97 -19.10
N TYR A 174 -4.21 -9.77 -19.26
CA TYR A 174 -4.91 -8.65 -19.90
C TYR A 174 -4.27 -8.21 -21.21
N GLU A 175 -3.07 -8.70 -21.54
CA GLU A 175 -2.27 -8.22 -22.67
C GLU A 175 -2.10 -6.70 -22.66
N LEU A 176 -1.97 -6.13 -21.46
CA LEU A 176 -1.79 -4.70 -21.20
C LEU A 176 -0.65 -4.51 -20.20
N ASP A 177 0.29 -3.61 -20.50
CA ASP A 177 1.36 -3.28 -19.55
C ASP A 177 0.87 -2.18 -18.57
N PRO A 178 0.83 -2.47 -17.24
CA PRO A 178 0.33 -1.55 -16.23
C PRO A 178 1.13 -0.25 -16.15
N SER A 179 2.36 -0.21 -16.67
CA SER A 179 3.21 0.99 -16.68
C SER A 179 2.64 2.12 -17.56
N HIS A 180 1.75 1.80 -18.50
CA HIS A 180 1.05 2.80 -19.31
C HIS A 180 -0.11 3.47 -18.56
N TYR A 181 -0.53 2.91 -17.43
CA TYR A 181 -1.68 3.38 -16.67
C TYR A 181 -1.26 4.21 -15.45
N VAL A 182 -2.24 4.82 -14.78
CA VAL A 182 -1.99 5.61 -13.56
C VAL A 182 -2.49 4.92 -12.30
N SER A 183 -3.41 3.95 -12.43
CA SER A 183 -3.94 3.16 -11.32
C SER A 183 -4.56 1.84 -11.81
N ALA A 184 -4.81 0.91 -10.88
CA ALA A 184 -5.52 -0.35 -11.16
C ALA A 184 -6.90 -0.10 -11.81
N PRO A 185 -7.77 0.82 -11.32
CA PRO A 185 -9.05 1.09 -11.98
C PRO A 185 -8.94 1.48 -13.46
N SER A 186 -7.93 2.28 -13.85
CA SER A 186 -7.73 2.64 -15.26
C SER A 186 -7.26 1.45 -16.10
N LEU A 187 -6.42 0.58 -15.53
CA LEU A 187 -6.01 -0.65 -16.18
C LEU A 187 -7.19 -1.62 -16.34
N SER A 188 -7.98 -1.82 -15.28
CA SER A 188 -9.13 -2.72 -15.28
C SER A 188 -10.22 -2.27 -16.25
N TRP A 189 -10.43 -0.96 -16.40
CA TRP A 189 -11.37 -0.41 -17.38
C TRP A 189 -10.97 -0.79 -18.82
N ASP A 190 -9.72 -0.52 -19.21
CA ASP A 190 -9.25 -0.86 -20.55
C ASP A 190 -9.15 -2.38 -20.76
N ALA A 191 -8.79 -3.14 -19.72
CA ALA A 191 -8.84 -4.59 -19.75
C ALA A 191 -10.27 -5.09 -20.03
N GLN A 192 -11.28 -4.57 -19.32
CA GLN A 192 -12.68 -4.93 -19.54
C GLN A 192 -13.12 -4.61 -20.98
N LEU A 193 -12.80 -3.43 -21.49
CA LEU A 193 -13.14 -3.05 -22.87
C LEU A 193 -12.48 -3.97 -23.90
N LYS A 194 -11.18 -4.27 -23.70
CA LYS A 194 -10.43 -5.18 -24.58
C LYS A 194 -11.00 -6.58 -24.56
N MET A 195 -11.32 -7.13 -23.38
CA MET A 195 -11.85 -8.48 -23.22
C MET A 195 -13.27 -8.62 -23.79
N THR A 196 -14.12 -7.61 -23.63
CA THR A 196 -15.53 -7.68 -24.07
C THR A 196 -15.73 -7.24 -25.51
N GLY A 197 -14.80 -6.45 -26.08
CA GLY A 197 -14.95 -5.82 -27.39
C GLY A 197 -16.05 -4.75 -27.46
N VAL A 198 -16.67 -4.41 -26.33
CA VAL A 198 -17.77 -3.44 -26.26
C VAL A 198 -17.24 -2.04 -26.59
N ARG A 199 -17.97 -1.33 -27.44
CA ARG A 199 -17.74 0.10 -27.71
C ARG A 199 -18.74 0.93 -26.93
N ILE A 200 -18.26 1.63 -25.91
CA ILE A 200 -19.10 2.54 -25.12
C ILE A 200 -19.46 3.75 -25.98
N LYS A 201 -20.75 4.07 -26.04
CA LYS A 201 -21.25 5.29 -26.67
C LYS A 201 -21.22 6.43 -25.66
N LEU A 202 -20.90 7.64 -26.14
CA LEU A 202 -21.02 8.84 -25.32
C LEU A 202 -22.48 9.14 -25.03
N PHE A 203 -22.76 9.77 -23.89
CA PHE A 203 -24.09 10.31 -23.62
C PHE A 203 -24.44 11.37 -24.66
N THR A 204 -25.64 11.27 -25.23
CA THR A 204 -26.13 12.19 -26.27
C THR A 204 -26.98 13.31 -25.70
N ASP A 205 -27.45 13.17 -24.46
CA ASP A 205 -28.29 14.14 -23.76
C ASP A 205 -28.17 14.01 -22.23
N MET A 206 -28.72 14.99 -21.52
CA MET A 206 -28.66 15.06 -20.06
C MET A 206 -29.51 14.00 -19.35
N ALA A 207 -30.56 13.50 -19.99
CA ALA A 207 -31.44 12.52 -19.36
C ALA A 207 -30.73 11.17 -19.16
N MET A 208 -29.89 10.76 -20.13
CA MET A 208 -29.02 9.58 -19.97
C MET A 208 -28.05 9.72 -18.79
N HIS A 209 -27.44 10.91 -18.66
CA HIS A 209 -26.54 11.21 -17.55
C HIS A 209 -27.27 11.13 -16.21
N ASP A 210 -28.40 11.84 -16.08
CA ASP A 210 -29.17 11.91 -14.84
C ASP A 210 -29.73 10.55 -14.44
N PHE A 211 -30.19 9.75 -15.40
CA PHE A 211 -30.61 8.38 -15.15
C PHE A 211 -29.47 7.54 -14.57
N THR A 212 -28.27 7.61 -15.18
CA THR A 212 -27.09 6.86 -14.73
C THR A 212 -26.64 7.29 -13.33
N GLU A 213 -26.55 8.60 -13.07
CA GLU A 213 -26.16 9.11 -11.77
C GLU A 213 -27.19 8.75 -10.68
N LYS A 214 -28.49 8.85 -10.98
CA LYS A 214 -29.56 8.43 -10.06
C LYS A 214 -29.60 6.92 -9.84
N ALA A 215 -29.01 6.12 -10.72
CA ALA A 215 -28.95 4.66 -10.58
C ALA A 215 -27.72 4.16 -9.79
N LYS A 216 -26.66 4.97 -9.67
CA LYS A 216 -25.46 4.60 -8.89
C LYS A 216 -25.81 4.41 -7.42
N ARG A 217 -25.36 3.29 -6.85
CA ARG A 217 -25.49 2.94 -5.43
C ARG A 217 -24.13 2.48 -4.92
N GLY A 218 -23.79 2.80 -3.69
CA GLY A 218 -22.64 2.23 -3.00
C GLY A 218 -22.89 0.79 -2.55
N GLY A 219 -21.95 0.26 -1.77
CA GLY A 219 -22.13 -1.03 -1.11
C GLY A 219 -23.25 -0.96 -0.08
N ILE A 220 -24.09 -1.99 -0.01
CA ILE A 220 -25.12 -2.10 1.01
C ILE A 220 -24.43 -2.26 2.37
N SER A 221 -24.58 -1.27 3.25
CA SER A 221 -24.15 -1.36 4.64
C SER A 221 -25.39 -1.47 5.53
N MET A 222 -25.53 -2.60 6.22
CA MET A 222 -26.68 -2.91 7.05
C MET A 222 -26.22 -3.20 8.47
N ALA A 223 -26.57 -2.33 9.40
CA ALA A 223 -26.48 -2.61 10.83
C ALA A 223 -27.79 -3.29 11.26
N CYS A 224 -27.84 -4.62 11.13
CA CYS A 224 -28.94 -5.39 11.70
C CYS A 224 -28.79 -5.46 13.21
N GLN A 225 -29.91 -5.30 13.94
CA GLN A 225 -29.93 -5.71 15.33
C GLN A 225 -29.79 -7.22 15.41
N ARG A 226 -28.93 -7.70 16.33
CA ARG A 226 -28.94 -9.11 16.73
C ARG A 226 -30.32 -9.43 17.27
N TYR A 227 -30.86 -10.59 16.91
CA TYR A 227 -32.13 -11.06 17.46
C TYR A 227 -32.09 -11.01 19.00
N PHE A 228 -32.97 -10.21 19.59
CA PHE A 228 -33.12 -10.09 21.03
C PHE A 228 -34.56 -10.41 21.39
N LYS A 229 -34.75 -11.44 22.20
CA LYS A 229 -36.05 -11.77 22.80
C LYS A 229 -36.04 -11.28 24.24
N ALA A 230 -36.84 -10.26 24.53
CA ALA A 230 -37.06 -9.82 25.90
C ALA A 230 -37.66 -10.97 26.74
N ASN A 231 -37.35 -11.00 28.02
CA ASN A 231 -37.93 -11.92 29.00
C ASN A 231 -38.50 -11.09 30.15
N ASN A 232 -39.70 -10.54 29.99
CA ASN A 232 -40.34 -9.72 31.03
C ASN A 232 -41.69 -10.30 31.48
N PRO A 233 -42.10 -10.10 32.74
CA PRO A 233 -43.33 -10.69 33.29
C PRO A 233 -44.63 -10.27 32.57
N LYS A 234 -44.61 -9.19 31.77
CA LYS A 234 -45.79 -8.73 31.01
C LYS A 234 -46.00 -9.52 29.71
N MET A 235 -45.13 -10.48 29.40
CA MET A 235 -45.22 -11.33 28.20
C MET A 235 -46.14 -12.55 28.36
N GLY A 236 -46.85 -12.69 29.49
CA GLY A 236 -47.78 -13.80 29.72
C GLY A 236 -47.09 -15.16 29.64
N GLU A 237 -47.68 -16.10 28.89
CA GLU A 237 -47.18 -17.48 28.73
C GLU A 237 -45.77 -17.56 28.12
N ALA A 238 -45.31 -16.50 27.44
CA ALA A 238 -43.98 -16.46 26.84
C ALA A 238 -42.86 -16.03 27.83
N TYR A 239 -43.21 -15.62 29.06
CA TYR A 239 -42.25 -15.31 30.12
C TYR A 239 -41.68 -16.58 30.73
N ASN A 240 -40.35 -16.62 30.88
CA ASN A 240 -39.67 -17.72 31.55
C ASN A 240 -39.03 -17.24 32.86
N PRO A 241 -39.57 -17.63 34.03
CA PRO A 241 -39.05 -17.21 35.33
C PRO A 241 -37.68 -17.81 35.67
N SER A 242 -37.23 -18.86 34.96
CA SER A 242 -35.90 -19.46 35.14
C SER A 242 -34.77 -18.68 34.46
N LYS A 243 -35.10 -17.65 33.67
CA LYS A 243 -34.11 -16.80 32.97
C LYS A 243 -34.13 -15.38 33.57
N PRO A 244 -33.00 -14.64 33.52
CA PRO A 244 -32.96 -13.25 33.96
C PRO A 244 -34.01 -12.40 33.27
N THR A 245 -34.62 -11.48 34.02
CA THR A 245 -35.59 -10.52 33.49
C THR A 245 -34.89 -9.54 32.55
N SER A 246 -35.41 -9.37 31.34
CA SER A 246 -34.86 -8.43 30.36
C SER A 246 -35.97 -7.65 29.65
N TRP A 247 -35.70 -6.37 29.39
CA TRP A 247 -36.63 -5.43 28.79
C TRP A 247 -36.12 -4.96 27.43
N TYR A 248 -37.04 -4.56 26.54
CA TYR A 248 -36.69 -3.95 25.26
C TYR A 248 -37.27 -2.54 25.18
N LEU A 249 -36.44 -1.58 24.76
CA LEU A 249 -36.84 -0.18 24.56
C LEU A 249 -37.12 0.04 23.06
N ARG A 250 -38.32 0.54 22.73
CA ARG A 250 -38.84 0.68 21.35
C ARG A 250 -38.18 1.79 20.50
N ASN A 251 -37.13 2.46 20.99
CA ASN A 251 -36.56 3.64 20.33
C ASN A 251 -35.44 3.34 19.32
N ILE A 252 -35.23 2.08 18.94
CA ILE A 252 -34.20 1.70 17.95
C ILE A 252 -34.87 0.95 16.81
N LEU A 253 -35.59 1.67 15.95
CA LEU A 253 -36.15 1.14 14.70
C LEU A 253 -35.27 1.60 13.52
N HIS A 254 -34.53 0.63 12.97
CA HIS A 254 -33.96 0.54 11.62
C HIS A 254 -33.42 1.83 10.96
N SER A 255 -32.10 2.00 10.99
CA SER A 255 -31.38 2.80 9.98
C SER A 255 -30.86 1.89 8.87
N LEU A 256 -31.62 1.75 7.79
CA LEU A 256 -31.08 1.27 6.52
C LEU A 256 -30.58 2.50 5.75
N ALA A 257 -29.28 2.74 5.79
CA ALA A 257 -28.66 3.80 4.99
C ALA A 257 -28.12 3.19 3.70
N ILE A 258 -28.74 3.54 2.58
CA ILE A 258 -28.17 3.29 1.25
C ILE A 258 -27.36 4.54 0.93
N TYR A 259 -26.03 4.43 0.93
CA TYR A 259 -25.12 5.48 0.46
C TYR A 259 -24.89 5.34 -1.05
#